data_AF-A0A2H5F1C7-F1
#
_entry.id   AF-A0A2H5F1C7-F1
#
_cell.length_a   1.000
_cell.length_b   1.000
_cell.length_c   1.000
_cell.angle_alpha   90.00
_cell.angle_beta   90.00
_cell.angle_gamma   90.00
#
_symmetry.space_group_name_H-M   'P 1'
#
loop_
_entity.id
_entity.type
_entity.pdbx_description
1 polymer ?
#
loop_
_entity_poly.entity_id
_entity_poly.type
_entity_poly.pdbx_seq_one_letter_code
_entity_poly.pdbx_strand_id
1 'polypeptide(L)'
;MLAIAVAAGGLTAAQAQESNNVVATEGDWTVFAADSPKECWAVSPPKSTVNTRDGQAVEVTRSDIRLYIAYRPGQDGEVSFTGGYPFAPDSTVEVDIGGQKFNLFTEGESAWTGSPSEDGKLIGALRAGSSATITGRSSRGTQTQDTFSLSGITAATNTAKERCK
;
A
#
# COMPACT_ATOMS: atom_id res chain seq x y z
N MET A 1 1.84 -7.95 -67.12
CA MET A 1 2.65 -7.85 -65.88
C MET A 1 2.00 -6.80 -65.00
N LEU A 2 1.21 -7.21 -64.01
CA LEU A 2 0.64 -6.32 -63.00
C LEU A 2 1.18 -6.83 -61.66
N ALA A 3 2.12 -6.09 -61.07
CA ALA A 3 2.67 -6.37 -59.75
C ALA A 3 1.80 -5.66 -58.70
N ILE A 4 1.20 -6.41 -57.78
CA ILE A 4 0.48 -5.87 -56.62
C ILE A 4 1.39 -6.07 -55.41
N ALA A 5 1.76 -4.94 -54.79
CA ALA A 5 2.66 -4.85 -53.66
C ALA A 5 2.00 -5.37 -52.37
N VAL A 6 2.76 -6.14 -51.59
CA VAL A 6 2.40 -6.61 -50.26
C VAL A 6 2.64 -5.48 -49.26
N ALA A 7 1.58 -4.93 -48.67
CA ALA A 7 1.69 -3.99 -47.55
C ALA A 7 1.86 -4.78 -46.24
N ALA A 8 3.06 -4.71 -45.65
CA ALA A 8 3.34 -5.25 -44.33
C ALA A 8 2.64 -4.38 -43.25
N GLY A 9 1.64 -4.95 -42.58
CA GLY A 9 0.99 -4.32 -41.43
C GLY A 9 1.97 -4.20 -40.26
N GLY A 10 2.22 -2.97 -39.83
CA GLY A 10 3.13 -2.65 -38.73
C GLY A 10 2.63 -3.19 -37.40
N LEU A 11 3.54 -3.84 -36.67
CA LEU A 11 3.41 -4.16 -35.26
C LEU A 11 3.30 -2.84 -34.47
N THR A 12 2.12 -2.53 -33.93
CA THR A 12 2.01 -1.49 -32.91
C THR A 12 2.64 -2.03 -31.63
N ALA A 13 3.87 -1.59 -31.34
CA ALA A 13 4.46 -1.79 -30.03
C ALA A 13 3.54 -1.12 -28.99
N ALA A 14 2.98 -1.92 -28.08
CA ALA A 14 2.31 -1.39 -26.91
C ALA A 14 3.34 -0.60 -26.09
N GLN A 15 3.25 0.73 -26.13
CA GLN A 15 4.07 1.56 -25.27
C GLN A 15 3.56 1.39 -23.84
N ALA A 16 4.38 0.80 -22.98
CA ALA A 16 4.14 0.83 -21.54
C ALA A 16 4.12 2.30 -21.12
N GLN A 17 2.99 2.75 -20.58
CA GLN A 17 2.86 4.10 -20.04
C GLN A 17 3.72 4.17 -18.78
N GLU A 18 4.92 4.74 -18.87
CA GLU A 18 5.68 5.14 -17.69
C GLU A 18 4.80 6.07 -16.87
N SER A 19 4.38 5.61 -15.70
CA SER A 19 3.60 6.42 -14.78
C SER A 19 4.53 7.52 -14.25
N ASN A 20 4.41 8.72 -14.82
CA ASN A 20 5.21 9.91 -14.51
C ASN A 20 5.07 10.40 -13.05
N ASN A 21 4.27 9.72 -12.22
CA ASN A 21 4.00 10.08 -10.85
C ASN A 21 4.92 9.37 -9.84
N VAL A 22 5.76 8.41 -10.23
CA VAL A 22 6.81 7.85 -9.34
C VAL A 22 7.95 8.86 -9.23
N VAL A 23 8.30 9.28 -8.01
CA VAL A 23 9.32 10.30 -7.76
C VAL A 23 10.53 9.79 -7.00
N ALA A 24 10.43 8.64 -6.34
CA ALA A 24 11.55 7.93 -5.71
C ALA A 24 11.21 6.47 -5.40
N THR A 25 12.25 5.66 -5.19
CA THR A 25 12.16 4.34 -4.56
C THR A 25 13.24 4.27 -3.48
N GLU A 26 12.83 3.96 -2.26
CA GLU A 26 13.68 3.96 -1.07
C GLU A 26 13.53 2.61 -0.37
N GLY A 27 14.50 1.72 -0.54
CA GLY A 27 14.41 0.36 -0.01
C GLY A 27 13.21 -0.40 -0.58
N ASP A 28 12.31 -0.86 0.30
CA ASP A 28 11.09 -1.59 -0.07
C ASP A 28 9.87 -0.67 -0.31
N TRP A 29 10.08 0.65 -0.38
CA TRP A 29 9.02 1.66 -0.51
C TRP A 29 9.16 2.45 -1.82
N THR A 30 8.03 2.73 -2.46
CA THR A 30 7.95 3.61 -3.63
C THR A 30 7.21 4.88 -3.26
N VAL A 31 7.70 6.03 -3.74
CA VAL A 31 7.11 7.34 -3.50
C VAL A 31 6.48 7.84 -4.78
N PHE A 32 5.25 8.31 -4.65
CA PHE A 32 4.48 8.91 -5.72
C PHE A 32 4.11 10.36 -5.39
N ALA A 33 3.91 11.17 -6.42
CA ALA A 33 3.39 12.54 -6.30
C ALA A 33 2.39 12.84 -7.43
N ALA A 34 1.28 13.47 -7.08
CA ALA A 34 0.30 14.02 -7.99
C ALA A 34 0.09 15.51 -7.68
N ASP A 35 -0.16 16.32 -8.71
CA ASP A 35 -0.33 17.77 -8.58
C ASP A 35 -1.80 18.24 -8.64
N SER A 36 -2.76 17.36 -8.96
CA SER A 36 -4.17 17.74 -9.12
C SER A 36 -5.12 16.58 -8.76
N PRO A 37 -5.63 16.50 -7.51
CA PRO A 37 -5.23 17.33 -6.36
C PRO A 37 -3.79 17.06 -5.92
N LYS A 38 -3.18 18.01 -5.19
CA LYS A 38 -1.83 17.83 -4.65
C LYS A 38 -1.84 16.77 -3.57
N GLU A 39 -1.18 15.65 -3.83
CA GLU A 39 -1.05 14.52 -2.91
C GLU A 39 0.25 13.78 -3.20
N CYS A 40 0.99 13.38 -2.15
CA CYS A 40 2.17 12.55 -2.31
C CYS A 40 2.14 11.44 -1.28
N TRP A 41 2.55 10.23 -1.67
CA TRP A 41 2.45 9.09 -0.77
C TRP A 41 3.64 8.15 -0.92
N ALA A 42 4.07 7.58 0.21
CA ALA A 42 4.94 6.42 0.24
C ALA A 42 4.07 5.17 0.32
N VAL A 43 4.40 4.15 -0.47
CA VAL A 43 3.67 2.88 -0.51
C VAL A 43 4.60 1.68 -0.58
N SER A 44 4.23 0.60 0.08
CA SER A 44 4.94 -0.69 0.00
C SER A 44 3.95 -1.85 -0.13
N PRO A 45 4.27 -2.92 -0.87
CA PRO A 45 3.59 -4.20 -0.79
C PRO A 45 4.16 -5.05 0.38
N PRO A 46 3.41 -6.06 0.87
CA PRO A 46 3.96 -6.99 1.85
C PRO A 46 5.07 -7.85 1.23
N LYS A 47 6.02 -8.29 2.06
CA LYS A 47 7.05 -9.27 1.71
C LYS A 47 6.54 -10.71 1.80
N SER A 48 5.54 -10.96 2.64
CA SER A 48 4.88 -12.25 2.77
C SER A 48 3.46 -12.11 3.30
N THR A 49 2.64 -13.12 3.01
CA THR A 49 1.26 -13.21 3.46
C THR A 49 1.00 -14.63 3.96
N VAL A 50 0.30 -14.74 5.09
CA VAL A 50 -0.26 -16.00 5.60
C VAL A 50 -1.76 -15.85 5.72
N ASN A 51 -2.53 -16.78 5.17
CA ASN A 51 -3.98 -16.77 5.23
C ASN A 51 -4.46 -18.03 5.96
N THR A 52 -5.34 -17.85 6.95
CA THR A 52 -5.90 -18.95 7.73
C THR A 52 -7.41 -18.89 7.79
N ARG A 53 -8.05 -20.06 7.85
CA ARG A 53 -9.46 -20.24 8.16
C ARG A 53 -9.58 -21.44 9.10
N ASP A 54 -10.27 -21.25 10.22
CA ASP A 54 -10.43 -22.28 11.26
C ASP A 54 -9.08 -22.88 11.75
N GLY A 55 -8.04 -22.03 11.82
CA GLY A 55 -6.69 -22.42 12.24
C GLY A 55 -5.87 -23.16 11.18
N GLN A 56 -6.40 -23.40 9.99
CA GLN A 56 -5.70 -24.06 8.89
C GLN A 56 -5.27 -23.06 7.82
N ALA A 57 -4.10 -23.26 7.24
CA ALA A 57 -3.62 -22.47 6.11
C ALA A 57 -4.52 -22.70 4.88
N VAL A 58 -4.87 -21.61 4.19
CA VAL A 58 -5.71 -21.65 2.99
C VAL A 58 -5.10 -20.81 1.87
N GLU A 59 -5.23 -21.28 0.64
CA GLU A 59 -4.90 -20.49 -0.54
C GLU A 59 -6.08 -19.57 -0.90
N VAL A 60 -5.79 -18.30 -1.13
CA VAL A 60 -6.79 -17.30 -1.52
C VAL A 60 -6.19 -16.35 -2.55
N THR A 61 -7.03 -15.89 -3.47
CA THR A 61 -6.69 -14.76 -4.36
C THR A 61 -7.20 -13.47 -3.73
N ARG A 62 -6.32 -12.47 -3.68
CA ARG A 62 -6.60 -11.12 -3.17
C ARG A 62 -6.26 -10.11 -4.27
N SER A 63 -6.93 -8.96 -4.23
CA SER A 63 -6.50 -7.78 -4.97
C SER A 63 -5.19 -7.22 -4.39
N ASP A 64 -4.75 -6.07 -4.87
CA ASP A 64 -3.53 -5.44 -4.39
C ASP A 64 -3.53 -5.19 -2.88
N ILE A 65 -2.45 -5.62 -2.22
CA ILE A 65 -2.20 -5.42 -0.80
C ILE A 65 -1.15 -4.33 -0.67
N ARG A 66 -1.45 -3.25 0.04
CA ARG A 66 -0.58 -2.08 0.14
C ARG A 66 -0.71 -1.39 1.49
N LEU A 67 0.42 -0.93 2.02
CA LEU A 67 0.48 -0.01 3.14
C LEU A 67 0.90 1.36 2.61
N TYR A 68 0.14 2.39 2.94
CA TYR A 68 0.31 3.76 2.47
C TYR A 68 0.60 4.70 3.63
N ILE A 69 1.41 5.72 3.33
CA ILE A 69 1.52 6.94 4.14
C ILE A 69 1.37 8.11 3.17
N ALA A 70 0.21 8.76 3.21
CA ALA A 70 -0.15 9.85 2.32
C ALA A 70 0.02 11.21 2.99
N TYR A 71 0.39 12.22 2.21
CA TYR A 71 0.52 13.60 2.62
C TYR A 71 -0.34 14.47 1.70
N ARG A 72 -0.98 15.48 2.29
CA ARG A 72 -1.74 16.53 1.62
C ARG A 72 -1.31 17.89 2.17
N PRO A 73 -1.40 18.99 1.40
CA PRO A 73 -1.05 20.32 1.90
C PRO A 73 -1.76 20.67 3.21
N GLY A 74 -1.00 21.11 4.21
CA GLY A 74 -1.52 21.50 5.53
C GLY A 74 -1.91 20.35 6.46
N GLN A 75 -1.66 19.09 6.08
CA GLN A 75 -1.90 17.92 6.90
C GLN A 75 -0.58 17.22 7.24
N ASP A 76 -0.55 16.54 8.39
CA ASP A 76 0.47 15.55 8.66
C ASP A 76 0.18 14.25 7.88
N GLY A 77 1.07 13.26 7.96
CA GLY A 77 0.88 12.02 7.22
C GLY A 77 -0.34 11.24 7.72
N GLU A 78 -1.07 10.60 6.80
CA GLU A 78 -2.21 9.72 7.06
C GLU A 78 -1.82 8.28 6.68
N VAL A 79 -2.06 7.32 7.58
CA VAL A 79 -1.75 5.91 7.34
C VAL A 79 -3.00 5.16 6.90
N SER A 80 -2.88 4.40 5.81
CA SER A 80 -3.93 3.48 5.39
C SER A 80 -3.38 2.17 4.87
N PHE A 81 -4.18 1.12 4.98
CA PHE A 81 -3.87 -0.22 4.51
C PHE A 81 -5.02 -0.73 3.63
N THR A 82 -4.67 -1.29 2.47
CA THR A 82 -5.62 -2.03 1.64
C THR A 82 -5.34 -3.51 1.76
N GLY A 83 -6.35 -4.28 2.18
CA GLY A 83 -6.25 -5.72 2.36
C GLY A 83 -6.46 -6.52 1.07
N GLY A 84 -6.96 -5.91 0.01
CA GLY A 84 -7.29 -6.60 -1.24
C GLY A 84 -8.46 -7.58 -1.11
N TYR A 85 -9.33 -7.31 -0.14
CA TYR A 85 -10.62 -7.97 0.09
C TYR A 85 -11.49 -7.06 0.96
N PRO A 86 -12.83 -7.20 0.91
CA PRO A 86 -13.70 -6.50 1.85
C PRO A 86 -13.55 -7.08 3.26
N PHE A 87 -13.22 -6.24 4.24
CA PHE A 87 -13.10 -6.60 5.65
C PHE A 87 -14.44 -7.07 6.22
N ALA A 88 -14.39 -7.90 7.26
CA ALA A 88 -15.58 -8.32 7.97
C ALA A 88 -16.24 -7.11 8.65
N PRO A 89 -17.59 -7.03 8.64
CA PRO A 89 -18.30 -6.01 9.42
C PRO A 89 -17.83 -6.02 10.87
N ASP A 90 -17.75 -4.82 11.46
CA ASP A 90 -17.35 -4.57 12.84
C ASP A 90 -15.97 -5.15 13.22
N SER A 91 -15.10 -5.40 12.25
CA SER A 91 -13.72 -5.83 12.49
C SER A 91 -12.73 -4.67 12.44
N THR A 92 -11.60 -4.85 13.10
CA THR A 92 -10.44 -3.95 13.00
C THR A 92 -9.30 -4.65 12.27
N VAL A 93 -8.37 -3.86 11.77
CA VAL A 93 -7.05 -4.34 11.33
C VAL A 93 -6.03 -3.99 12.41
N GLU A 94 -5.27 -4.96 12.90
CA GLU A 94 -4.19 -4.73 13.86
C GLU A 94 -2.86 -4.59 13.11
N VAL A 95 -2.08 -3.55 13.43
CA VAL A 95 -0.70 -3.38 12.99
C VAL A 95 0.21 -3.60 14.19
N ASP A 96 1.10 -4.60 14.11
CA ASP A 96 2.11 -4.90 15.13
C ASP A 96 3.51 -4.55 14.60
N ILE A 97 4.22 -3.68 15.33
CA ILE A 97 5.59 -3.26 15.04
C ILE A 97 6.45 -3.56 16.26
N GLY A 98 7.13 -4.70 16.26
CA GLY A 98 8.00 -5.11 17.36
C GLY A 98 7.29 -5.22 18.72
N GLY A 99 6.00 -5.57 18.74
CA GLY A 99 5.15 -5.66 19.93
C GLY A 99 4.32 -4.40 20.23
N GLN A 100 4.55 -3.30 19.51
CA GLN A 100 3.69 -2.11 19.58
C GLN A 100 2.50 -2.29 18.66
N LYS A 101 1.28 -2.26 19.22
CA LYS A 101 0.04 -2.58 18.50
C LYS A 101 -0.81 -1.35 18.26
N PHE A 102 -1.35 -1.24 17.06
CA PHE A 102 -2.27 -0.20 16.61
C PHE A 102 -3.50 -0.84 15.96
N ASN A 103 -4.69 -0.30 16.21
CA ASN A 103 -5.92 -0.78 15.58
C ASN A 103 -6.40 0.26 14.55
N LEU A 104 -6.71 -0.21 13.36
CA LEU A 104 -7.27 0.56 12.26
C LEU A 104 -8.76 0.22 12.11
N PHE A 105 -9.56 1.24 11.84
CA PHE A 105 -10.97 1.10 11.47
C PHE A 105 -11.07 0.62 10.04
N THR A 106 -12.02 -0.28 9.76
CA THR A 106 -12.19 -0.87 8.44
C THR A 106 -13.41 -0.30 7.72
N GLU A 107 -13.28 -0.10 6.41
CA GLU A 107 -14.40 0.21 5.51
C GLU A 107 -14.08 -0.36 4.12
N GLY A 108 -14.97 -1.20 3.60
CA GLY A 108 -14.72 -1.89 2.34
C GLY A 108 -13.41 -2.70 2.41
N GLU A 109 -12.46 -2.41 1.51
CA GLU A 109 -11.15 -3.07 1.47
C GLU A 109 -10.02 -2.29 2.16
N SER A 110 -10.34 -1.14 2.74
CA SER A 110 -9.38 -0.21 3.32
C SER A 110 -9.50 -0.13 4.83
N ALA A 111 -8.39 0.20 5.48
CA ALA A 111 -8.33 0.45 6.90
C ALA A 111 -7.44 1.67 7.20
N TRP A 112 -7.83 2.47 8.19
CA TRP A 112 -7.17 3.73 8.56
C TRP A 112 -7.14 3.93 10.07
N THR A 113 -6.24 4.79 10.54
CA THR A 113 -6.24 5.18 11.96
C THR A 113 -7.47 6.04 12.28
N GLY A 114 -7.77 6.23 13.57
CA GLY A 114 -8.94 7.01 13.98
C GLY A 114 -8.73 8.52 13.98
N SER A 115 -7.48 9.00 13.88
CA SER A 115 -7.17 10.42 14.04
C SER A 115 -5.74 10.78 13.58
N PRO A 116 -5.48 12.06 13.23
CA PRO A 116 -4.13 12.53 12.89
C PRO A 116 -3.08 12.29 14.00
N SER A 117 -3.51 12.27 15.27
CA SER A 117 -2.60 11.96 16.38
C SER A 117 -2.19 10.49 16.38
N GLU A 118 -3.10 9.58 16.04
CA GLU A 118 -2.81 8.15 15.92
C GLU A 118 -1.98 7.86 14.69
N ASP A 119 -2.21 8.55 13.57
CA ASP A 119 -1.31 8.51 12.41
C ASP A 119 0.12 8.89 12.79
N GLY A 120 0.30 10.03 13.47
CA GLY A 120 1.62 10.48 13.90
C GLY A 120 2.35 9.44 14.78
N LYS A 121 1.63 8.78 15.69
CA LYS A 121 2.18 7.69 16.53
C LYS A 121 2.56 6.47 15.68
N LEU A 122 1.69 6.06 14.77
CA LEU A 122 1.93 4.90 13.91
C LEU A 122 3.09 5.15 12.94
N ILE A 123 3.14 6.32 12.29
CA ILE A 123 4.26 6.73 11.42
C ILE A 123 5.57 6.74 12.20
N GLY A 124 5.56 7.26 13.44
CA GLY A 124 6.73 7.23 14.33
C GLY A 124 7.22 5.80 14.60
N ALA A 125 6.31 4.89 14.94
CA ALA A 125 6.64 3.49 15.17
C ALA A 125 7.15 2.79 13.90
N LEU A 126 6.50 3.02 12.75
CA LEU A 126 6.93 2.45 11.47
C LEU A 126 8.34 2.92 11.09
N ARG A 127 8.66 4.20 11.32
CA ARG A 127 10.00 4.76 11.04
C ARG A 127 11.10 4.24 11.96
N ALA A 128 10.73 3.79 13.17
CA ALA A 128 11.66 3.24 14.15
C ALA A 128 11.80 1.70 14.07
N GLY A 129 10.83 1.02 13.46
CA GLY A 129 10.79 -0.44 13.33
C GLY A 129 11.57 -0.99 12.12
N SER A 130 11.70 -2.31 12.08
CA SER A 130 12.31 -3.05 10.95
C SER A 130 11.28 -3.81 10.10
N SER A 131 10.17 -4.22 10.71
CA SER A 131 9.06 -4.92 10.06
C SER A 131 7.74 -4.57 10.74
N ALA A 132 6.65 -4.61 9.98
CA ALA A 132 5.29 -4.52 10.50
C ALA A 132 4.49 -5.76 10.10
N THR A 133 3.70 -6.31 11.02
CA THR A 133 2.78 -7.40 10.76
C THR A 133 1.36 -6.85 10.84
N ILE A 134 0.62 -6.91 9.73
CA ILE A 134 -0.74 -6.40 9.64
C ILE A 134 -1.70 -7.59 9.62
N THR A 135 -2.61 -7.65 10.59
CA THR A 135 -3.59 -8.73 10.73
C THR A 135 -5.00 -8.22 10.51
N GLY A 136 -5.73 -8.83 9.57
CA GLY A 136 -7.11 -8.48 9.23
C GLY A 136 -8.00 -9.70 9.07
N ARG A 137 -9.31 -9.48 9.02
CA ARG A 137 -10.31 -10.53 8.75
C ARG A 137 -11.19 -10.13 7.57
N SER A 138 -11.22 -10.98 6.55
CA SER A 138 -12.13 -10.79 5.42
C SER A 138 -13.58 -11.06 5.83
N SER A 139 -14.52 -10.45 5.11
CA SER A 139 -15.97 -10.72 5.21
C SER A 139 -16.35 -12.19 4.98
N ARG A 140 -15.46 -12.98 4.37
CA ARG A 140 -15.59 -14.43 4.17
C ARG A 140 -14.97 -15.27 5.30
N GLY A 141 -14.55 -14.65 6.40
CA GLY A 141 -14.04 -15.32 7.59
C GLY A 141 -12.57 -15.76 7.52
N THR A 142 -11.84 -15.50 6.42
CA THR A 142 -10.38 -15.73 6.39
C THR A 142 -9.67 -14.65 7.18
N GLN A 143 -8.78 -15.05 8.09
CA GLN A 143 -7.81 -14.17 8.73
C GLN A 143 -6.56 -14.09 7.85
N THR A 144 -6.05 -12.87 7.64
CA THR A 144 -4.80 -12.65 6.90
C THR A 144 -3.78 -12.00 7.80
N GLN A 145 -2.52 -12.36 7.58
CA GLN A 145 -1.37 -11.76 8.22
C GLN A 145 -0.37 -11.38 7.12
N ASP A 146 -0.15 -10.08 6.96
CA ASP A 146 0.71 -9.49 5.93
C ASP A 146 1.93 -8.85 6.57
N THR A 147 3.12 -9.32 6.23
CA THR A 147 4.38 -8.83 6.80
C THR A 147 5.05 -7.85 5.84
N PHE A 148 5.26 -6.62 6.29
CA PHE A 148 5.91 -5.54 5.55
C PHE A 148 7.33 -5.33 6.04
N SER A 149 8.24 -5.08 5.11
CA SER A 149 9.57 -4.54 5.42
C SER A 149 9.46 -3.04 5.65
N LEU A 150 10.11 -2.54 6.70
CA LEU A 150 10.19 -1.10 6.98
C LEU A 150 11.51 -0.49 6.48
N SER A 151 12.30 -1.26 5.74
CA SER A 151 13.53 -0.79 5.10
C SER A 151 13.24 0.35 4.12
N GLY A 152 13.79 1.53 4.39
CA GLY A 152 13.65 2.72 3.55
C GLY A 152 12.46 3.63 3.88
N ILE A 153 11.58 3.25 4.81
CA ILE A 153 10.36 4.03 5.11
C ILE A 153 10.65 5.46 5.57
N THR A 154 11.72 5.67 6.35
CA THR A 154 12.11 7.01 6.83
C THR A 154 12.48 7.93 5.66
N ALA A 155 13.26 7.43 4.70
CA ALA A 155 13.60 8.17 3.50
C ALA A 155 12.35 8.40 2.62
N ALA A 156 11.54 7.35 2.41
CA ALA A 156 10.33 7.43 1.60
C ALA A 156 9.34 8.48 2.13
N THR A 157 9.06 8.47 3.43
CA THR A 157 8.13 9.41 4.08
C THR A 157 8.68 10.84 4.13
N ASN A 158 10.00 11.02 4.30
CA ASN A 158 10.62 12.34 4.16
C ASN A 158 10.46 12.88 2.74
N THR A 159 10.74 12.07 1.72
CA THR A 159 10.61 12.44 0.31
C THR A 159 9.16 12.76 -0.04
N ALA A 160 8.20 11.93 0.37
CA ALA A 160 6.78 12.17 0.13
C ALA A 160 6.32 13.49 0.77
N LYS A 161 6.70 13.74 2.04
CA LYS A 161 6.36 14.98 2.75
C LYS A 161 6.96 16.21 2.07
N GLU A 162 8.22 16.13 1.61
CA GLU A 162 8.88 17.24 0.91
C GLU A 162 8.20 17.56 -0.43
N ARG A 163 7.85 16.52 -1.20
CA ARG A 163 7.19 16.68 -2.51
C ARG A 163 5.77 17.25 -2.42
N CYS A 164 5.15 17.12 -1.25
CA CYS A 164 3.77 17.55 -1.00
C CYS A 164 3.64 18.94 -0.35
N LYS A 165 4.76 19.65 -0.18
CA LYS A 165 4.75 21.07 0.18
C LYS A 165 4.28 21.96 -0.96
#